data_AF-A0A3B5B614-F1
#
_entry.id   AF-A0A3B5B614-F1
#
_cell.length_a   1.000
_cell.length_b   1.000
_cell.length_c   1.000
_cell.angle_alpha   90.00
_cell.angle_beta   90.00
_cell.angle_gamma   90.00
#
_symmetry.space_group_name_H-M   'P 1'
#
loop_
_entity.id
_entity.type
_entity.pdbx_description
1 polymer ?
#
loop_
_entity_poly.entity_id
_entity_poly.type
_entity_poly.pdbx_seq_one_letter_code
_entity_poly.pdbx_strand_id
1 'polypeptide(L)'
;MKFLHLLSTEASQSITLHCLSDPPYGTTDSFSSTGPSHQDNTRLRFRGWNKQIFEKDTLLEPHVLQDDCKIPDGSWHQSRFLFHTQDSRQLPIVEIQDLPTSQLNSQRHIEISPVCFL
;
A
#
# COMPACT_ATOMS: atom_id res chain seq x y z
N MET A 1 14.91 -11.01 -12.45
CA MET A 1 15.95 -10.85 -11.41
C MET A 1 16.56 -12.18 -10.95
N LYS A 2 16.69 -13.23 -11.78
CA LYS A 2 17.10 -14.58 -11.31
C LYS A 2 18.48 -14.63 -10.65
N PHE A 3 19.48 -13.96 -11.25
CA PHE A 3 20.84 -13.94 -10.70
C PHE A 3 20.92 -13.16 -9.38
N LEU A 4 20.23 -12.01 -9.27
CA LEU A 4 20.19 -11.26 -8.01
C LEU A 4 19.58 -12.09 -6.88
N HIS A 5 18.50 -12.84 -7.14
CA HIS A 5 17.95 -13.75 -6.12
C HIS A 5 18.91 -14.87 -5.70
N LEU A 6 19.77 -15.34 -6.60
CA LEU A 6 20.73 -16.41 -6.30
C LEU A 6 21.98 -15.89 -5.56
N LEU A 7 22.32 -14.62 -5.74
CA LEU A 7 23.56 -14.02 -5.25
C LEU A 7 23.36 -13.14 -4.01
N SER A 8 22.12 -12.94 -3.57
CA SER A 8 21.79 -12.07 -2.44
C SER A 8 21.05 -12.84 -1.36
N THR A 9 21.42 -12.56 -0.12
CA THR A 9 20.81 -13.12 1.09
C THR A 9 19.65 -12.28 1.57
N GLU A 10 19.60 -11.01 1.20
CA GLU A 10 18.56 -10.09 1.64
C GLU A 10 17.99 -9.29 0.46
N ALA A 11 16.74 -8.87 0.59
CA ALA A 11 16.17 -7.85 -0.27
C ALA A 11 15.31 -6.86 0.54
N SER A 12 15.28 -5.61 0.08
CA SER A 12 14.39 -4.58 0.61
C SER A 12 13.77 -3.73 -0.49
N GLN A 13 12.54 -3.27 -0.25
CA GLN A 13 11.81 -2.37 -1.15
C GLN A 13 10.84 -1.53 -0.33
N SER A 14 10.54 -0.31 -0.79
CA SER A 14 9.44 0.48 -0.23
C SER A 14 8.40 0.83 -1.29
N ILE A 15 7.15 0.96 -0.85
CA ILE A 15 6.03 1.45 -1.66
C ILE A 15 5.34 2.55 -0.86
N THR A 16 5.09 3.69 -1.51
CA THR A 16 4.33 4.80 -0.94
C THR A 16 3.01 4.94 -1.68
N LEU A 17 1.91 4.89 -0.93
CA LEU A 17 0.58 5.20 -1.41
C LEU A 17 0.26 6.65 -1.03
N HIS A 18 0.04 7.49 -2.02
CA HIS A 18 -0.50 8.84 -1.85
C HIS A 18 -2.00 8.82 -2.05
N CYS A 19 -2.71 9.50 -1.17
CA CYS A 19 -4.16 9.43 -1.06
C CYS A 19 -4.73 10.83 -0.79
N LEU A 20 -5.80 11.16 -1.51
CA LEU A 20 -6.62 12.33 -1.25
C LEU A 20 -7.99 11.86 -0.77
N SER A 21 -8.33 12.20 0.48
CA SER A 21 -9.62 11.90 1.08
C SER A 21 -10.61 13.05 0.86
N ASP A 22 -11.90 12.75 0.81
CA ASP A 22 -12.93 13.78 0.83
C ASP A 22 -13.06 14.36 2.24
N PRO A 23 -13.28 15.68 2.40
CA PRO A 23 -13.55 16.26 3.71
C PRO A 23 -14.85 15.68 4.30
N PRO A 24 -14.96 15.60 5.64
CA PRO A 24 -16.02 14.86 6.33
C PRO A 24 -17.42 15.45 6.15
N TYR A 25 -17.52 16.66 5.57
CA TYR A 25 -18.76 17.31 5.18
C TYR A 25 -18.65 17.74 3.71
N GLY A 26 -19.18 16.93 2.79
CA GLY A 26 -19.53 17.41 1.46
C GLY A 26 -20.79 18.28 1.55
N THR A 27 -20.69 19.56 1.24
CA THR A 27 -21.84 20.48 1.08
C THR A 27 -22.57 20.21 -0.25
N THR A 28 -23.04 18.98 -0.47
CA THR A 28 -23.90 18.68 -1.61
C THR A 28 -25.06 17.79 -1.17
N ASP A 29 -26.25 18.37 -1.24
CA ASP A 29 -27.57 17.79 -0.97
C ASP A 29 -27.88 16.57 -1.85
N SER A 30 -27.26 15.43 -1.58
CA SER A 30 -27.72 14.15 -2.12
C SER A 30 -27.66 13.08 -1.05
N PHE A 31 -28.85 12.75 -0.53
CA PHE A 31 -29.12 11.56 0.25
C PHE A 31 -28.64 10.30 -0.50
N SER A 32 -27.42 9.86 -0.24
CA SER A 32 -27.02 8.47 -0.40
C SER A 32 -26.33 8.01 0.87
N SER A 33 -27.10 7.26 1.66
CA SER A 33 -26.68 6.62 2.90
C SER A 33 -25.59 5.58 2.64
N THR A 34 -24.32 5.99 2.61
CA THR A 34 -23.19 5.12 2.94
C THR A 34 -22.25 5.93 3.81
N GLY A 35 -22.13 5.56 5.09
CA GLY A 35 -21.26 6.22 6.06
C GLY A 35 -19.80 6.30 5.59
N PRO A 36 -18.92 7.04 6.30
CA PRO A 36 -17.55 7.26 5.87
C PRO A 36 -16.88 5.89 5.72
N SER A 37 -16.69 5.42 4.49
CA SER A 37 -15.91 4.21 4.27
C SER A 37 -14.47 4.63 4.46
N HIS A 38 -14.00 4.52 5.70
CA HIS A 38 -12.59 4.72 6.03
C HIS A 38 -11.76 4.02 4.98
N GLN A 39 -10.82 4.76 4.39
CA GLN A 39 -9.87 4.26 3.41
C GLN A 39 -8.87 3.39 4.17
N ASP A 40 -9.35 2.24 4.63
CA ASP A 40 -8.63 1.39 5.53
C ASP A 40 -7.64 0.57 4.71
N ASN A 41 -6.37 0.94 4.85
CA ASN A 41 -5.26 0.24 4.20
C ASN A 41 -5.06 -1.18 4.77
N THR A 42 -5.83 -1.59 5.79
CA THR A 42 -5.85 -2.97 6.31
C THR A 42 -6.13 -4.04 5.26
N ARG A 43 -6.77 -3.68 4.14
CA ARG A 43 -7.07 -4.62 3.05
C ARG A 43 -6.00 -4.68 1.97
N LEU A 44 -4.95 -3.84 2.03
CA LEU A 44 -3.92 -3.85 0.99
C LEU A 44 -3.10 -5.13 1.04
N ARG A 45 -2.93 -5.73 -0.13
CA ARG A 45 -2.15 -6.96 -0.30
C ARG A 45 -1.10 -6.73 -1.37
N PHE A 46 0.14 -7.09 -1.07
CA PHE A 46 1.27 -6.89 -1.98
C PHE A 46 1.80 -8.26 -2.42
N ARG A 47 1.72 -8.59 -3.70
CA ARG A 47 2.25 -9.85 -4.22
C ARG A 47 3.73 -9.71 -4.53
N GLY A 48 4.54 -10.56 -3.93
CA GLY A 48 5.96 -10.70 -4.20
C GLY A 48 6.28 -11.51 -5.46
N TRP A 49 7.54 -11.50 -5.87
CA TRP A 49 8.04 -12.21 -7.06
C TRP A 49 7.82 -13.73 -7.00
N ASN A 50 7.92 -14.34 -5.82
CA ASN A 50 7.64 -15.75 -5.59
C ASN A 50 6.14 -16.07 -5.38
N LYS A 51 5.24 -15.13 -5.68
CA LYS A 51 3.78 -15.22 -5.53
C LYS A 51 3.27 -15.22 -4.07
N GLN A 52 4.14 -15.10 -3.07
CA GLN A 52 3.69 -14.87 -1.69
C GLN A 52 3.05 -13.48 -1.57
N ILE A 53 2.18 -13.34 -0.57
CA ILE A 53 1.42 -12.13 -0.33
C ILE A 53 1.86 -11.55 1.00
N PHE A 54 2.22 -10.26 0.97
CA PHE A 54 2.43 -9.46 2.17
C PHE A 54 1.13 -8.75 2.51
N GLU A 55 0.61 -8.98 3.72
CA GLU A 55 -0.66 -8.42 4.19
C GLU A 55 -0.65 -8.33 5.73
N LYS A 56 -1.47 -7.44 6.27
CA LYS A 56 -1.59 -7.20 7.72
C LYS A 56 -2.00 -8.47 8.47
N ASP A 57 -1.53 -8.62 9.71
CA ASP A 57 -1.91 -9.71 10.62
C ASP A 57 -1.47 -11.10 10.10
N THR A 58 -0.42 -11.15 9.29
CA THR A 58 0.21 -12.39 8.79
C THR A 58 1.70 -12.44 9.08
N LEU A 59 2.31 -13.61 8.86
CA LEU A 59 3.77 -13.78 8.98
C LEU A 59 4.58 -12.89 8.01
N LEU A 60 3.95 -12.44 6.92
CA LEU A 60 4.55 -11.57 5.92
C LEU A 60 3.92 -10.18 5.98
N GLU A 61 3.63 -9.68 7.18
CA GLU A 61 3.16 -8.31 7.35
C GLU A 61 4.27 -7.31 6.96
N PRO A 62 3.98 -6.36 6.05
CA PRO A 62 4.95 -5.32 5.73
C PRO A 62 5.11 -4.35 6.89
N HIS A 63 6.32 -3.81 7.05
CA HIS A 63 6.55 -2.81 8.08
C HIS A 63 5.96 -1.46 7.65
N VAL A 64 5.00 -0.95 8.40
CA VAL A 64 4.34 0.33 8.13
C VAL A 64 5.16 1.46 8.75
N LEU A 65 5.84 2.24 7.91
CA LEU A 65 6.66 3.38 8.33
C LEU A 65 5.81 4.63 8.64
N GLN A 66 4.68 4.79 7.94
CA GLN A 66 3.74 5.90 8.09
C GLN A 66 2.38 5.45 7.54
N ASP A 67 1.27 5.83 8.17
CA ASP A 67 -0.08 5.53 7.67
C ASP A 67 -1.07 6.64 8.00
N ASP A 68 -1.07 7.65 7.11
CA ASP A 68 -1.87 8.87 7.26
C ASP A 68 -3.07 8.93 6.29
N CYS A 69 -3.22 7.95 5.38
CA CYS A 69 -4.39 7.89 4.48
C CYS A 69 -5.74 7.72 5.19
N LYS A 70 -5.72 7.40 6.48
CA LYS A 70 -6.93 7.34 7.31
C LYS A 70 -7.47 8.72 7.72
N ILE A 71 -6.72 9.80 7.47
CA ILE A 71 -7.09 11.18 7.86
C ILE A 71 -8.06 11.75 6.81
N PRO A 72 -9.32 12.03 7.17
CA PRO A 72 -10.30 12.63 6.26
C PRO A 72 -10.31 14.15 6.45
N ASP A 73 -9.38 14.87 5.83
CA ASP A 73 -9.26 16.34 5.97
C ASP A 73 -9.25 17.08 4.62
N GLY A 74 -9.47 16.38 3.50
CA GLY A 74 -9.43 17.00 2.18
C GLY A 74 -8.01 17.29 1.66
N SER A 75 -6.97 16.84 2.36
CA SER A 75 -5.57 17.05 1.99
C SER A 75 -4.90 15.77 1.51
N TRP A 76 -3.77 15.92 0.81
CA TRP A 76 -2.94 14.79 0.41
C TRP A 76 -2.20 14.23 1.62
N HIS A 77 -2.32 12.92 1.79
CA HIS A 77 -1.59 12.14 2.78
C HIS A 77 -0.83 11.00 2.11
N GLN A 78 0.01 10.33 2.89
CA GLN A 78 0.74 9.16 2.43
C GLN A 78 0.75 8.03 3.46
N SER A 79 0.77 6.80 2.96
CA SER A 79 1.08 5.60 3.72
C SER A 79 2.28 4.91 3.09
N ARG A 80 3.30 4.61 3.89
CA ARG A 80 4.58 4.07 3.42
C ARG A 80 4.84 2.69 4.01
N PHE A 81 5.03 1.73 3.12
CA PHE A 81 5.26 0.33 3.43
C PHE A 81 6.71 -0.04 3.11
N LEU A 82 7.38 -0.70 4.05
CA LEU A 82 8.72 -1.25 3.91
C LEU A 82 8.64 -2.77 3.92
N PHE A 83 9.15 -3.37 2.86
CA PHE A 83 9.33 -4.81 2.73
C PHE A 83 10.82 -5.09 2.91
N HIS A 84 11.16 -5.93 3.88
CA HIS A 84 12.52 -6.37 4.11
C HIS A 84 12.49 -7.85 4.47
N THR A 85 13.37 -8.64 3.86
CA THR A 85 13.32 -10.10 3.96
C THR A 85 14.68 -10.74 3.71
N GLN A 86 14.92 -11.86 4.38
CA GLN A 86 16.06 -12.75 4.18
C GLN A 86 15.79 -13.83 3.11
N ASP A 87 14.61 -13.86 2.49
CA ASP A 87 14.36 -14.62 1.25
C ASP A 87 14.23 -13.63 0.09
N SER A 88 15.34 -13.36 -0.59
CA SER A 88 15.42 -12.40 -1.69
C SER A 88 14.43 -12.67 -2.83
N ARG A 89 13.89 -13.90 -2.96
CA ARG A 89 12.90 -14.27 -3.98
C ARG A 89 11.50 -13.73 -3.69
N GLN A 90 11.24 -13.24 -2.48
CA GLN A 90 9.97 -12.60 -2.13
C GLN A 90 9.81 -11.22 -2.75
N LEU A 91 10.90 -10.52 -3.05
CA LEU A 91 10.90 -9.21 -3.70
C LEU A 91 11.36 -9.34 -5.17
N PRO A 92 11.11 -8.35 -6.05
CA PRO A 92 10.29 -7.16 -5.81
C PRO A 92 8.79 -7.48 -5.65
N ILE A 93 8.04 -6.51 -5.16
CA ILE A 93 6.58 -6.49 -5.27
C ILE A 93 6.23 -6.33 -6.75
N VAL A 94 5.36 -7.21 -7.25
CA VAL A 94 4.94 -7.28 -8.66
C VAL A 94 3.48 -6.89 -8.87
N GLU A 95 2.67 -6.89 -7.82
CA GLU A 95 1.25 -6.55 -7.88
C GLU A 95 0.78 -5.98 -6.55
N ILE A 96 -0.14 -5.01 -6.60
CA ILE A 96 -0.87 -4.48 -5.44
C ILE A 96 -2.34 -4.81 -5.66
N GLN A 97 -2.95 -5.52 -4.72
CA GLN A 97 -4.34 -5.97 -4.78
C GLN A 97 -5.18 -5.28 -3.71
N ASP A 98 -6.50 -5.39 -3.88
CA ASP A 98 -7.51 -4.91 -2.93
C ASP A 98 -7.33 -3.44 -2.55
N LEU A 99 -6.77 -2.65 -3.49
CA LEU A 99 -6.77 -1.20 -3.45
C LEU A 99 -8.23 -0.75 -3.33
N PRO A 100 -8.62 -0.06 -2.24
CA PRO A 100 -10.01 0.33 -2.05
C PRO A 100 -10.46 1.12 -3.29
N THR A 101 -11.58 0.75 -3.90
CA THR A 101 -12.09 1.46 -5.07
C THR A 101 -12.43 2.89 -4.65
N SER A 102 -11.96 3.86 -5.43
CA SER A 102 -12.21 5.27 -5.18
C SER A 102 -13.72 5.57 -5.17
N GLN A 103 -14.23 6.22 -4.11
CA GLN A 103 -15.51 6.94 -4.19
C GLN A 103 -15.36 8.12 -5.15
N LEU A 104 -16.47 8.68 -5.65
CA LEU A 104 -16.55 9.58 -6.82
C LEU A 104 -15.45 10.66 -7.01
N ASN A 105 -14.70 11.07 -5.99
CA ASN A 105 -13.61 12.05 -6.10
C ASN A 105 -12.25 11.65 -5.47
N SER A 106 -12.07 10.44 -4.90
CA SER A 106 -10.79 10.12 -4.24
C SER A 106 -9.66 9.86 -5.25
N GLN A 107 -8.59 10.65 -5.17
CA GLN A 107 -7.42 10.47 -6.04
C GLN A 107 -6.35 9.66 -5.33
N ARG A 108 -5.61 8.87 -6.10
CA ARG A 108 -4.50 8.06 -5.59
C ARG A 108 -3.32 8.12 -6.54
N HIS A 109 -2.15 8.13 -5.96
CA HIS A 109 -0.89 8.00 -6.67
C HIS A 109 -0.02 6.97 -5.95
N ILE A 110 0.66 6.12 -6.71
CA ILE A 110 1.49 5.05 -6.16
C ILE A 110 2.92 5.30 -6.61
N GLU A 111 3.82 5.36 -5.65
CA GLU A 111 5.26 5.44 -5.87
C GLU A 111 5.89 4.11 -5.47
N ILE A 112 6.60 3.50 -6.43
CA ILE A 112 7.29 2.22 -6.24
C ILE A 112 8.79 2.52 -6.20
N SER A 113 9.40 2.36 -5.03
CA SER A 113 10.84 2.53 -4.89
C SER A 113 11.60 1.36 -5.55
N PRO A 114 12.86 1.58 -5.97
CA PRO A 114 13.72 0.49 -6.42
C PRO A 114 13.83 -0.62 -5.37
N VAL A 115 13.97 -1.85 -5.83
CA VAL A 115 14.33 -2.98 -4.98
C VAL A 115 15.84 -3.03 -4.80
N CYS A 116 16.29 -3.17 -3.57
CA CYS A 116 17.68 -3.33 -3.18
C CYS A 116 17.95 -4.79 -2.82
N PHE A 117 19.09 -5.31 -3.25
CA PHE A 117 19.56 -6.66 -2.95
C PHE A 117 20.93 -6.58 -2.28
N LEU A 118 21.13 -7.36 -1.21
CA LEU A 118 22.40 -7.49 -0.50
C LEU A 118 22.84 -8.95 -0.46
#